data_AF-A0AAU7B0M4-F1
#
_entry.id   AF-A0AAU7B0M4-F1
#
_cell.length_a   1.000
_cell.length_b   1.000
_cell.length_c   1.000
_cell.angle_alpha   90.00
_cell.angle_beta   90.00
_cell.angle_gamma   90.00
#
_symmetry.space_group_name_H-M   'P 1'
#
loop_
_entity.id
_entity.type
_entity.pdbx_description
1 polymer ?
#
loop_
_entity_poly.entity_id
_entity_poly.type
_entity_poly.pdbx_seq_one_letter_code
_entity_poly.pdbx_strand_id
1 'polypeptide(L)'
;MSSQTHNLVHYDATQRRLWIAGQRCHHGATGALMAGIAAAGLAAARLHMSGTVALLAAGTLLMADDWHDRRIWFERGWQNQPWPDAHA
;
A
#
# COMPACT_ATOMS: atom_id res chain seq x y z
N MET A 1 6.42 18.85 -19.77
CA MET A 1 6.88 18.39 -18.43
C MET A 1 6.16 19.25 -17.41
N SER A 2 4.98 18.82 -16.97
CA SER A 2 4.18 19.52 -15.97
C SER A 2 4.85 19.35 -14.60
N SER A 3 5.23 20.48 -14.01
CA SER A 3 5.87 20.55 -12.68
C SER A 3 4.90 20.03 -11.63
N GLN A 4 5.05 18.75 -11.23
CA GLN A 4 4.37 18.20 -10.06
C GLN A 4 4.83 18.98 -8.83
N THR A 5 3.93 19.75 -8.23
CA THR A 5 4.13 20.26 -6.87
C THR A 5 4.47 19.08 -5.96
N HIS A 6 5.60 19.14 -5.27
CA HIS A 6 6.11 18.12 -4.34
C HIS A 6 5.21 17.98 -3.11
N ASN A 7 3.96 17.52 -3.29
CA ASN A 7 3.09 17.17 -2.18
C ASN A 7 3.45 15.75 -1.73
N LEU A 8 4.09 15.67 -0.55
CA LEU A 8 4.50 14.41 0.08
C LEU A 8 3.31 13.49 0.36
N VAL A 9 2.14 14.05 0.62
CA VAL A 9 0.90 13.32 0.86
C VAL A 9 -0.19 13.91 -0.03
N HIS A 10 -0.89 13.06 -0.76
CA HIS A 10 -2.06 13.45 -1.56
C HIS A 10 -3.21 12.50 -1.25
N TYR A 11 -4.40 13.04 -1.01
CA TYR A 11 -5.60 12.27 -0.72
C TYR A 11 -6.72 12.69 -1.65
N ASP A 12 -7.27 11.73 -2.42
CA ASP A 12 -8.47 11.89 -3.21
C ASP A 12 -9.66 11.35 -2.42
N ALA A 13 -10.51 12.24 -1.92
CA ALA A 13 -11.69 11.89 -1.15
C ALA A 13 -12.79 11.22 -2.00
N THR A 14 -12.83 11.51 -3.30
CA THR A 14 -13.84 10.97 -4.22
C THR A 14 -13.62 9.48 -4.42
N GLN A 15 -12.38 9.10 -4.71
CA GLN A 15 -12.01 7.70 -4.92
C GLN A 15 -11.50 7.03 -3.64
N ARG A 16 -11.39 7.77 -2.53
CA ARG A 16 -10.82 7.34 -1.24
C ARG A 16 -9.40 6.78 -1.38
N ARG A 17 -8.57 7.45 -2.18
CA ARG A 17 -7.21 7.01 -2.51
C ARG A 17 -6.19 7.91 -1.81
N LEU A 18 -5.13 7.29 -1.29
CA LEU A 18 -4.02 7.97 -0.64
C LEU A 18 -2.75 7.71 -1.45
N TRP A 19 -1.95 8.76 -1.64
CA TRP A 19 -0.62 8.67 -2.18
C TRP A 19 0.39 9.28 -1.21
N ILE A 20 1.53 8.62 -1.07
CA ILE A 20 2.67 9.08 -0.27
C ILE A 20 3.88 9.12 -1.19
N ALA A 21 4.54 10.27 -1.29
CA ALA A 21 5.67 10.52 -2.19
C ALA A 21 5.38 10.09 -3.65
N GLY A 22 4.14 10.34 -4.12
CA GLY A 22 3.69 9.97 -5.46
C GLY A 22 3.45 8.47 -5.68
N GLN A 23 3.48 7.64 -4.64
CA GLN A 23 3.12 6.22 -4.70
C GLN A 23 1.74 6.01 -4.09
N ARG A 24 0.86 5.29 -4.78
CA ARG A 24 -0.47 4.98 -4.26
C ARG A 24 -0.39 3.91 -3.16
N CYS A 25 -1.05 4.18 -2.04
CA CYS A 25 -1.21 3.21 -0.96
C CYS A 25 -2.36 2.26 -1.28
N HIS A 26 -2.06 0.97 -1.29
CA HIS A 26 -3.02 -0.11 -1.47
C HIS A 26 -3.09 -0.96 -0.21
N HIS A 27 -4.29 -1.35 0.21
CA HIS A 27 -4.45 -2.21 1.38
C HIS A 27 -3.74 -3.56 1.17
N GLY A 28 -3.75 -4.09 -0.05
CA GLY A 28 -3.07 -5.32 -0.38
C GLY A 28 -1.55 -5.22 -0.37
N ALA A 29 -1.00 -4.10 -0.88
CA ALA A 29 0.43 -3.82 -0.81
C ALA A 29 0.92 -3.69 0.65
N THR A 30 0.17 -2.97 1.49
CA THR A 30 0.45 -2.88 2.93
C THR A 30 0.33 -4.24 3.60
N GLY A 31 -0.70 -5.01 3.27
CA GLY A 31 -0.91 -6.37 3.78
C GLY A 31 0.25 -7.30 3.44
N ALA A 32 0.71 -7.29 2.19
CA ALA A 32 1.85 -8.08 1.73
C ALA A 32 3.14 -7.71 2.48
N LEU A 33 3.38 -6.42 2.72
CA LEU A 33 4.54 -5.96 3.49
C LEU A 33 4.48 -6.45 4.95
N MET A 34 3.33 -6.28 5.62
CA MET A 34 3.14 -6.74 7.00
C MET A 34 3.31 -8.26 7.12
N ALA A 35 2.67 -9.02 6.24
CA ALA A 35 2.77 -10.48 6.22
C ALA A 35 4.21 -10.94 5.97
N GLY A 36 4.90 -10.32 4.99
CA GLY A 36 6.30 -10.64 4.68
C GLY A 36 7.25 -10.37 5.84
N ILE A 37 7.14 -9.19 6.48
CA ILE A 37 7.99 -8.83 7.63
C ILE A 37 7.72 -9.76 8.81
N ALA A 38 6.45 -10.04 9.13
CA ALA A 38 6.08 -10.92 10.21
C ALA A 38 6.57 -12.36 9.96
N ALA A 39 6.38 -12.88 8.75
CA ALA A 39 6.86 -14.20 8.37
C ALA A 39 8.40 -14.29 8.45
N ALA A 40 9.12 -13.29 7.94
CA ALA A 40 10.57 -13.23 8.02
C ALA A 40 11.07 -13.15 9.47
N GLY A 41 10.43 -12.34 10.32
CA GLY A 41 10.78 -12.21 11.73
C GLY A 41 10.51 -13.47 12.55
N LEU A 42 9.41 -14.18 12.24
CA LEU A 42 9.10 -15.48 12.83
C LEU A 42 10.09 -16.55 12.38
N ALA A 43 10.41 -16.62 11.09
CA ALA A 43 11.37 -17.56 10.53
C ALA A 43 12.79 -17.33 11.09
N ALA A 44 13.16 -16.08 11.37
CA ALA A 44 14.42 -15.75 12.02
C ALA A 44 14.41 -15.96 13.55
N ALA A 45 13.27 -16.33 14.15
CA ALA A 45 13.05 -16.41 15.61
C ALA A 45 13.42 -15.11 16.36
N ARG A 46 13.29 -13.95 15.69
CA ARG A 46 13.71 -12.64 16.21
C ARG A 46 12.58 -11.81 16.82
N LEU A 47 11.32 -12.25 16.69
CA LEU A 47 10.15 -11.50 17.14
C LEU A 47 9.26 -12.35 18.07
N HIS A 48 8.52 -11.70 18.96
CA HIS A 48 7.58 -12.37 19.87
C HIS A 48 6.46 -13.09 19.12
N MET A 49 6.19 -14.35 19.48
CA MET A 49 5.21 -15.21 18.80
C MET A 49 3.81 -14.59 18.71
N SER A 50 3.25 -14.11 19.82
CA SER A 50 1.86 -13.64 19.87
C SER A 50 1.60 -12.41 19.00
N GLY A 51 2.46 -11.38 19.12
CA GLY A 51 2.35 -10.17 18.28
C GLY A 51 2.63 -10.44 16.80
N THR A 52 3.60 -11.32 16.50
CA THR A 52 3.99 -11.64 15.12
C THR A 52 2.92 -12.45 14.39
N VAL A 53 2.27 -13.40 15.08
CA VAL A 53 1.16 -14.17 14.50
C VAL A 53 -0.03 -13.26 14.19
N ALA A 54 -0.37 -12.32 15.09
CA ALA A 54 -1.43 -11.36 14.84
C ALA A 54 -1.11 -10.45 13.63
N LEU A 55 0.13 -9.96 13.53
CA LEU A 55 0.56 -9.13 12.41
C LEU A 55 0.56 -9.90 11.08
N LEU A 56 1.01 -11.16 11.09
CA LEU A 56 0.97 -12.05 9.94
C LEU A 56 -0.46 -12.29 9.47
N ALA A 57 -1.38 -12.58 10.39
CA ALA A 57 -2.79 -12.81 10.07
C ALA A 57 -3.46 -11.55 9.51
N ALA A 58 -3.27 -10.40 10.16
CA ALA A 58 -3.81 -9.12 9.69
C ALA A 58 -3.25 -8.75 8.30
N GLY A 59 -1.94 -8.89 8.10
CA GLY A 59 -1.31 -8.63 6.80
C GLY A 59 -1.84 -9.54 5.70
N THR A 60 -2.01 -10.84 6.00
CA THR A 60 -2.55 -11.81 5.05
C THR A 60 -4.00 -11.51 4.69
N LEU A 61 -4.82 -11.09 5.65
CA LEU A 61 -6.22 -10.71 5.40
C LEU A 61 -6.32 -9.47 4.51
N LEU A 62 -5.55 -8.41 4.79
CA LEU A 62 -5.50 -7.21 3.94
C LEU A 62 -5.00 -7.52 2.52
N MET A 63 -3.99 -8.39 2.43
CA MET A 63 -3.47 -8.88 1.15
C MET A 63 -4.52 -9.66 0.36
N ALA A 64 -5.29 -10.51 1.03
CA ALA A 64 -6.32 -11.33 0.41
C ALA A 64 -7.54 -10.51 -0.05
N ASP A 65 -7.99 -9.55 0.77
CA ASP A 65 -9.13 -8.67 0.48
C ASP A 65 -8.92 -7.90 -0.84
N ASP A 66 -7.70 -7.41 -1.04
CA ASP A 66 -7.33 -6.56 -2.16
C ASP A 66 -6.64 -7.35 -3.31
N TRP A 67 -6.63 -8.69 -3.27
CA TRP A 67 -5.83 -9.55 -4.16
C TRP A 67 -6.18 -9.39 -5.66
N HIS A 68 -7.39 -8.92 -5.95
CA HIS A 68 -7.83 -8.64 -7.31
C HIS A 68 -6.96 -7.55 -7.98
N ASP A 69 -6.50 -6.57 -7.22
CA ASP A 69 -5.66 -5.44 -7.67
C ASP A 69 -4.15 -5.71 -7.58
N ARG A 70 -3.74 -6.95 -7.30
CA ARG A 70 -2.33 -7.31 -7.05
C ARG A 70 -1.33 -6.89 -8.13
N ARG A 71 -1.78 -6.74 -9.38
CA ARG A 71 -0.91 -6.35 -10.51
C ARG A 71 -0.43 -4.91 -10.38
N ILE A 72 -1.21 -4.05 -9.71
CA ILE A 72 -0.94 -2.62 -9.59
C ILE A 72 -0.44 -2.18 -8.21
N TRP A 73 -0.37 -3.10 -7.23
CA TRP A 73 0.04 -2.81 -5.85
C TRP A 73 1.37 -2.06 -5.71
N PHE A 74 2.33 -2.40 -6.57
CA PHE A 74 3.68 -1.84 -6.56
C PHE A 74 4.02 -1.06 -7.83
N GLU A 75 3.00 -0.76 -8.65
CA GLU A 75 3.22 0.11 -9.81
C GLU A 75 3.63 1.50 -9.35
N ARG A 76 4.69 2.02 -9.99
CA ARG A 76 5.28 3.29 -9.61
C ARG A 76 4.46 4.46 -10.13
N GLY A 77 4.38 5.50 -9.30
CA GLY A 77 3.84 6.80 -9.69
C GLY A 77 2.32 6.87 -9.56
N TRP A 78 1.70 7.71 -10.38
CA TRP A 78 0.27 8.01 -10.31
C TRP A 78 -0.64 6.95 -10.96
N GLN A 79 -0.07 5.81 -11.39
CA GLN A 79 -0.79 4.61 -11.87
C GLN A 79 -1.86 4.92 -12.94
N ASN A 80 -1.46 5.68 -13.97
CA ASN A 80 -2.29 6.10 -15.12
C ASN A 80 -3.59 6.84 -14.77
N GLN A 81 -3.74 7.36 -13.55
CA GLN A 81 -4.92 8.13 -13.21
C GLN A 81 -4.79 9.58 -13.70
N PRO A 82 -5.83 10.12 -14.37
CA PRO A 82 -5.85 11.53 -14.70
C PRO A 82 -5.76 12.33 -13.41
N TRP A 83 -4.88 13.33 -13.44
CA TRP A 83 -4.70 14.29 -12.36
C TRP A 83 -6.02 15.05 -12.11
N PRO A 84 -6.43 15.32 -10.86
CA PRO A 84 -7.74 15.90 -10.53
C PRO A 84 -8.08 17.23 -11.25
N ASP A 85 -7.07 17.96 -11.71
CA ASP A 85 -7.26 19.26 -12.37
C ASP A 85 -7.78 19.17 -13.81
N ALA A 86 -8.09 17.97 -14.32
CA ALA A 86 -8.68 17.80 -15.65
C ALA A 86 -10.16 18.23 -15.75
N HIS A 87 -10.74 18.73 -14.66
CA HIS A 87 -12.08 19.33 -14.62
C HIS A 87 -12.00 20.79 -14.15
N ALA A 88 -11.48 21.66 -15.02
CA ALA A 88 -11.64 23.11 -14.94
C ALA A 88 -12.09 23.64 -16.30
#